data_AF-A0A2D4WJK8-F1
#
_entry.id   AF-A0A2D4WJK8-F1
#
_cell.length_a   1.000
_cell.length_b   1.000
_cell.length_c   1.000
_cell.angle_alpha   90.00
_cell.angle_beta   90.00
_cell.angle_gamma   90.00
#
_symmetry.space_group_name_H-M   'P 1'
#
loop_
_entity.id
_entity.type
_entity.pdbx_description
1 polymer ?
#
loop_
_entity_poly.entity_id
_entity_poly.type
_entity_poly.pdbx_seq_one_letter_code
_entity_poly.pdbx_strand_id
1 'polypeptide(L)' 'MKSLMDPAPSRIPEGAPNSKNLANTAFAYHKNTLYALHEPSGPTVIGLPDLDTKGATDFDGKLTHPFTAHPKIDKKAGK' A
#
# COMPACT_ATOMS: atom_id res chain seq x y z
N MET A 1 -14.14 33.50 12.63
CA MET A 1 -13.57 32.34 13.36
C MET A 1 -14.20 31.09 12.76
N LYS A 2 -13.42 30.12 12.28
CA LYS A 2 -13.95 28.83 11.79
C LYS A 2 -14.17 27.93 13.01
N SER A 3 -15.37 27.38 13.12
CA SER A 3 -15.82 26.55 14.26
C SER A 3 -14.96 25.29 14.39
N LEU A 4 -14.67 24.88 15.63
CA LEU A 4 -13.99 23.63 15.98
C LEU A 4 -14.79 22.38 15.52
N MET A 5 -16.05 22.56 15.13
CA MET A 5 -17.01 21.50 14.80
C MET A 5 -17.46 21.53 13.34
N ASP A 6 -16.70 22.16 12.44
CA ASP A 6 -16.97 22.11 11.00
C ASP A 6 -16.21 20.92 10.40
N PRO A 7 -16.85 19.75 10.17
CA PRO A 7 -16.16 18.53 9.77
C PRO A 7 -15.85 18.54 8.26
N ALA A 8 -16.03 19.68 7.58
CA ALA A 8 -15.75 19.81 6.16
C ALA A 8 -14.36 19.24 5.89
N PRO A 9 -14.26 18.11 5.17
CA PRO A 9 -12.98 17.46 4.95
C PRO A 9 -12.05 18.51 4.34
N SER A 10 -10.86 18.64 4.92
CA SER A 10 -9.83 19.57 4.44
C SER A 10 -9.73 19.45 2.92
N ARG A 11 -9.77 20.59 2.22
CA ARG A 11 -9.65 20.66 0.75
C ARG A 11 -8.54 19.73 0.29
N ILE A 12 -8.88 18.76 -0.56
CA ILE A 12 -7.88 17.90 -1.19
C ILE A 12 -7.00 18.80 -2.08
N PRO A 13 -5.66 18.81 -1.91
CA PRO A 13 -4.77 19.60 -2.75
C PRO A 13 -4.98 19.28 -4.22
N GLU A 14 -4.87 20.30 -5.06
CA GLU A 14 -4.93 20.12 -6.50
C GLU A 14 -3.76 19.21 -6.95
N GLY A 15 -4.08 18.16 -7.71
CA GLY A 15 -3.10 17.14 -8.11
C GLY A 15 -2.90 15.99 -7.11
N ALA A 16 -3.60 15.98 -5.97
CA ALA A 16 -3.55 14.82 -5.08
C ALA A 16 -4.20 13.59 -5.73
N PRO A 17 -3.65 12.38 -5.55
CA PRO A 17 -4.21 11.17 -6.13
C PRO A 17 -5.61 10.87 -5.57
N ASN A 18 -6.47 10.28 -6.42
CA ASN A 18 -7.85 9.92 -6.07
C ASN A 18 -7.95 8.87 -4.96
N SER A 19 -6.86 8.17 -4.65
CA SER A 19 -6.78 7.18 -3.57
C SER A 19 -5.48 7.33 -2.79
N LYS A 20 -5.54 7.00 -1.49
CA LYS A 20 -4.38 6.97 -0.60
C LYS A 20 -3.89 5.53 -0.47
N ASN A 21 -2.59 5.32 -0.70
CA ASN A 21 -1.92 4.07 -0.33
C ASN A 21 -1.25 4.26 1.04
N LEU A 22 -1.89 3.76 2.10
CA LEU A 22 -1.38 3.89 3.47
C LEU A 22 -0.42 2.77 3.86
N ALA A 23 -0.42 1.66 3.13
CA ALA A 23 0.45 0.50 3.36
C ALA A 23 0.55 0.03 4.82
N ASN A 24 -0.55 0.08 5.59
CA ASN A 24 -0.54 -0.01 7.06
C ASN A 24 -1.29 -1.22 7.65
N THR A 25 -1.75 -2.17 6.83
CA THR A 25 -2.58 -3.29 7.29
C THR A 25 -1.76 -4.54 7.63
N ALA A 26 -0.79 -4.91 6.80
CA ALA A 26 0.02 -6.11 7.00
C ALA A 26 1.34 -6.05 6.21
N PHE A 27 2.23 -6.99 6.51
CA PHE A 27 3.42 -7.26 5.71
C PHE A 27 3.38 -8.67 5.09
N ALA A 28 3.98 -8.81 3.91
CA ALA A 28 4.28 -10.09 3.30
C ALA A 28 5.71 -10.10 2.74
N TYR A 29 6.42 -11.20 2.92
CA TYR A 29 7.75 -11.39 2.33
C TYR A 29 7.69 -12.44 1.23
N HIS A 30 8.04 -12.07 0.01
CA HIS A 30 7.99 -12.96 -1.15
C HIS A 30 9.08 -12.57 -2.17
N LYS A 31 9.78 -13.57 -2.73
CA LYS A 31 10.89 -13.37 -3.70
C LYS A 31 11.91 -12.32 -3.25
N ASN A 32 12.38 -12.44 -2.01
CA ASN A 32 13.37 -11.55 -1.39
C ASN A 32 12.93 -10.09 -1.20
N THR A 33 11.64 -9.79 -1.36
CA THR A 33 11.08 -8.45 -1.21
C THR A 33 10.09 -8.42 -0.06
N LEU A 34 10.20 -7.41 0.81
CA LEU A 34 9.20 -7.10 1.83
C LEU A 34 8.17 -6.14 1.24
N TYR A 35 6.89 -6.49 1.38
CA TYR A 35 5.77 -5.68 0.94
C TYR A 35 4.95 -5.21 2.12
N ALA A 36 4.66 -3.91 2.16
CA ALA A 36 3.68 -3.29 3.05
C ALA A 36 2.33 -3.17 2.32
N LEU A 37 1.26 -3.61 2.96
CA LEU A 37 -0.03 -3.87 2.30
C LEU A 37 -1.17 -3.04 2.90
N HIS A 38 -2.10 -2.63 2.04
CA HIS A 38 -3.31 -1.90 2.38
C HIS A 38 -4.40 -2.30 1.36
N GLU A 39 -5.52 -2.83 1.86
CA GLU A 39 -6.54 -3.52 1.05
C GLU A 39 -7.00 -2.77 -0.22
N PRO A 40 -7.23 -1.44 -0.20
CA PRO A 40 -7.70 -0.73 -1.41
C PRO A 40 -6.55 -0.26 -2.32
N SER A 41 -5.32 -0.75 -2.15
CA SER A 41 -4.13 -0.23 -2.83
C SER A 41 -3.24 -1.33 -3.40
N GLY A 42 -2.28 -0.93 -4.25
CA GLY A 42 -1.18 -1.80 -4.64
C GLY A 42 -0.17 -2.01 -3.48
N PRO A 43 0.62 -3.10 -3.50
CA PRO A 43 1.67 -3.34 -2.53
C PRO A 43 2.74 -2.23 -2.59
N THR A 44 3.30 -1.86 -1.44
CA THR A 44 4.45 -0.96 -1.34
C THR A 44 5.70 -1.74 -0.99
N VAL A 45 6.76 -1.59 -1.77
CA VAL A 45 8.05 -2.25 -1.56
C VAL A 45 8.82 -1.55 -0.44
N ILE A 46 9.27 -2.35 0.53
CA ILE A 46 10.13 -1.92 1.63
C ILE A 46 11.50 -2.58 1.46
N GLY A 47 12.55 -1.78 1.45
CA GLY A 47 13.94 -2.25 1.43
C GLY A 47 14.36 -2.80 2.78
N LEU A 48 15.16 -3.87 2.76
CA LEU A 48 15.80 -4.43 3.95
C LEU A 48 17.33 -4.30 3.83
N PRO A 49 18.06 -4.10 4.95
CA PRO A 49 17.55 -4.09 6.34
C PRO A 49 17.02 -2.73 6.81
N ASP A 50 17.24 -1.67 6.05
CA ASP A 50 17.08 -0.27 6.52
C ASP A 50 15.62 0.22 6.58
N LEU A 51 14.66 -0.60 6.12
CA LEU A 51 13.22 -0.30 6.10
C LEU A 51 12.86 0.93 5.25
N ASP A 52 13.66 1.23 4.24
CA ASP A 52 13.41 2.36 3.37
C ASP A 52 12.25 2.07 2.39
N THR A 53 11.39 3.05 2.15
CA THR A 53 10.23 2.88 1.26
C THR A 53 10.69 3.05 -0.20
N LYS A 54 10.64 1.98 -0.99
CA LYS A 54 11.01 2.01 -2.42
C LYS A 54 9.86 2.48 -3.32
N GLY A 55 8.62 2.40 -2.83
CA GLY A 55 7.42 2.85 -3.53
C GLY A 55 6.43 1.74 -3.86
N ALA A 56 5.28 2.11 -4.43
CA ALA A 56 4.26 1.16 -4.85
C ALA A 56 4.72 0.35 -6.07
N THR A 57 4.27 -0.89 -6.19
CA THR A 57 4.52 -1.74 -7.36
C THR A 57 3.21 -2.27 -7.94
N ASP A 58 3.18 -2.39 -9.26
CA ASP A 58 2.12 -3.06 -10.03
C ASP A 58 2.61 -4.41 -10.62
N PHE A 59 3.73 -4.93 -10.12
CA PHE A 59 4.40 -6.14 -10.61
C PHE A 59 4.69 -6.10 -12.12
N ASP A 60 5.29 -4.99 -12.58
CA ASP A 60 5.63 -4.72 -13.98
C ASP A 60 4.38 -4.67 -14.86
N GLY A 61 3.36 -3.93 -14.42
CA GLY A 61 2.09 -3.74 -15.12
C GLY A 61 1.13 -4.93 -15.09
N LYS A 62 1.45 -5.98 -14.32
CA LYS A 62 0.60 -7.20 -14.23
C LYS A 62 -0.56 -7.05 -13.26
N LEU A 63 -0.47 -6.12 -12.30
CA LEU A 63 -1.50 -5.83 -11.32
C LEU A 63 -2.30 -4.60 -11.78
N THR A 64 -3.55 -4.82 -12.17
CA THR A 64 -4.46 -3.76 -12.67
C THR A 64 -5.57 -3.40 -11.68
N HIS A 65 -5.53 -3.97 -10.47
CA HIS A 65 -6.53 -3.82 -9.42
C HIS A 65 -5.87 -3.79 -8.03
N PRO A 66 -6.58 -3.43 -6.95
CA PRO A 66 -6.05 -3.52 -5.59
C PRO A 66 -5.52 -4.92 -5.24
N PHE A 67 -4.51 -4.97 -4.38
CA PHE A 67 -3.94 -6.22 -3.90
C PHE A 67 -4.31 -6.44 -2.44
N THR A 68 -4.79 -7.64 -2.10
CA THR A 68 -5.27 -7.92 -0.74
C THR A 68 -4.18 -7.70 0.31
N ALA A 69 -4.57 -7.23 1.49
CA ALA A 69 -3.66 -7.13 2.62
C ALA A 69 -3.31 -8.49 3.24
N HIS A 70 -3.99 -9.56 2.85
CA HIS A 70 -3.85 -10.88 3.48
C HIS A 70 -3.45 -11.99 2.50
N PRO A 71 -2.40 -11.81 1.67
CA PRO A 71 -1.94 -12.86 0.76
C PRO A 71 -1.49 -14.08 1.57
N LYS A 72 -1.58 -15.25 0.95
CA LYS A 72 -1.21 -16.54 1.55
C LYS A 72 -0.09 -17.14 0.73
N ILE A 73 0.82 -17.84 1.41
CA ILE A 73 1.89 -18.61 0.77
C ILE A 73 1.45 -20.08 0.71
N ASP A 74 1.48 -20.68 -0.46
CA ASP A 74 1.28 -22.11 -0.63
C ASP A 74 2.42 -22.89 0.03
N LYS A 75 2.09 -23.78 0.98
CA LYS A 75 3.08 -24.58 1.72
C LYS A 75 3.86 -25.57 0.85
N LYS A 76 3.29 -26.05 -0.26
CA LYS A 76 3.91 -27.03 -1.15
C LYS A 76 4.74 -26.33 -2.23
N ALA A 77 4.16 -25.32 -2.87
CA ALA A 77 4.79 -24.65 -4.00
C ALA A 77 5.69 -23.47 -3.60
N GLY A 78 5.51 -22.92 -2.39
CA GLY A 78 6.20 -21.71 -1.92
C GLY A 78 5.83 -20.45 -2.69
N LYS A 79 4.73 -20.48 -3.44
CA LYS A 79 4.22 -19.36 -4.23
C LYS A 79 3.12 -18.63 -3.47
#